data_AF-A0AAP7GUM0-F1
#
_entry.id   AF-A0AAP7GUM0-F1
#
_cell.length_a   1.000
_cell.length_b   1.000
_cell.length_c   1.000
_cell.angle_alpha   90.00
_cell.angle_beta   90.00
_cell.angle_gamma   90.00
#
_symmetry.space_group_name_H-M   'P 1'
#
loop_
_entity.id
_entity.type
_entity.pdbx_description
1 polymer ?
#
loop_
_entity_poly.entity_id
_entity_poly.type
_entity_poly.pdbx_seq_one_letter_code
_entity_poly.pdbx_strand_id
1 'polypeptide(L)'
;MHSDHAERLPDPASSLGEGGAGEGVTLPARDALLDDVGIGDSAPEAAPPHHRLPQIALPDNVVLKGAVQTLVEQKSRLDALASQGQLAGLLPPEWQGNGVRAIELSTFIQGVLPFLQPGERGETAAARLPVRHVLGDDSRWGLPDVAEPKSLAWYLASDERATAGGRDVAEAFLVGALGVAWMQEGRSRAGFLRAVGQDSLAARVTMLGYPAATELALYSVVAHGQSQVWCVHGRRRMRPLVAPWLSVPLLTAYGVPAPVPWPSAFPPVDAVAEALATARQGRALPEVDLGKVVAKMAEDAAGEAWQPVSLLQLNTWSPRWHFFLGTFVGVPSLLLVAAALALPGAVEAATVAASLGFAGGAIGALAVPWIHARRKHLS
;
A
#
# COMPACT_ATOMS: atom_id res chain seq x y z
N MET A 1 -35.25 -43.67 -39.09
CA MET A 1 -34.51 -42.40 -38.94
C MET A 1 -34.98 -41.76 -37.64
N HIS A 2 -34.29 -42.09 -36.54
CA HIS A 2 -34.49 -41.46 -35.23
C HIS A 2 -33.51 -40.30 -35.13
N SER A 3 -34.01 -39.11 -34.84
CA SER A 3 -33.18 -37.94 -34.55
C SER A 3 -33.51 -37.47 -33.13
N ASP A 4 -32.64 -37.84 -32.19
CA ASP A 4 -32.56 -37.25 -30.86
C ASP A 4 -32.02 -35.83 -30.98
N HIS A 5 -32.78 -34.86 -30.48
CA HIS A 5 -32.28 -33.51 -30.19
C HIS A 5 -31.74 -33.49 -28.76
N ALA A 6 -30.43 -33.70 -28.62
CA ALA A 6 -29.70 -33.41 -27.38
C ALA A 6 -29.22 -31.95 -27.41
N GLU A 7 -29.62 -31.18 -26.40
CA GLU A 7 -29.15 -29.83 -26.10
C GLU A 7 -27.62 -29.81 -25.95
N ARG A 8 -26.93 -28.99 -26.75
CA ARG A 8 -25.53 -28.59 -26.50
C ARG A 8 -25.51 -27.21 -25.85
N LEU A 9 -25.20 -27.19 -24.56
CA LEU A 9 -24.73 -26.01 -23.85
C LEU A 9 -23.29 -25.67 -24.31
N PRO A 10 -22.90 -24.39 -24.30
CA PRO A 10 -21.57 -23.95 -24.76
C PRO A 10 -20.48 -24.26 -23.73
N ASP A 11 -19.37 -24.84 -24.20
CA ASP A 11 -18.14 -25.05 -23.44
C ASP A 11 -17.52 -23.71 -22.98
N PRO A 12 -17.17 -23.55 -21.70
CA PRO A 12 -16.28 -22.47 -21.28
C PRO A 12 -14.83 -22.85 -21.61
N ALA A 13 -14.26 -22.13 -22.57
CA ALA A 13 -12.82 -22.09 -22.80
C ALA A 13 -12.09 -21.44 -21.60
N SER A 14 -10.83 -21.85 -21.43
CA SER A 14 -9.78 -21.30 -20.56
C SER A 14 -9.89 -21.55 -19.04
N SER A 15 -9.38 -22.71 -18.64
CA SER A 15 -8.81 -22.94 -17.31
C SER A 15 -7.65 -21.97 -17.06
N LEU A 16 -7.92 -20.92 -16.29
CA LEU A 16 -6.90 -20.11 -15.64
C LEU A 16 -6.13 -21.00 -14.67
N GLY A 17 -4.81 -21.06 -14.84
CA GLY A 17 -3.92 -21.86 -14.02
C GLY A 17 -4.03 -21.48 -12.54
N GLU A 18 -4.44 -22.47 -11.74
CA GLU A 18 -4.18 -22.50 -10.30
C GLU A 18 -2.67 -22.47 -10.09
N GLY A 19 -2.13 -21.29 -9.82
CA GLY A 19 -0.80 -21.14 -9.24
C GLY A 19 -0.83 -21.75 -7.85
N GLY A 20 -0.27 -22.96 -7.74
CA GLY A 20 -0.19 -23.73 -6.51
C GLY A 20 0.31 -22.89 -5.34
N ALA A 21 -0.42 -22.97 -4.23
CA ALA A 21 0.07 -22.59 -2.92
C ALA A 21 1.38 -23.36 -2.66
N GLY A 22 2.49 -22.62 -2.57
CA GLY A 22 3.80 -23.18 -2.29
C GLY A 22 3.76 -23.97 -0.99
N GLU A 23 3.93 -25.29 -1.11
CA GLU A 23 4.20 -26.22 -0.03
C GLU A 23 5.41 -25.71 0.74
N GLY A 24 5.17 -25.17 1.94
CA GLY A 24 6.25 -24.71 2.81
C GLY A 24 7.06 -25.90 3.32
N VAL A 25 8.38 -25.81 3.20
CA VAL A 25 9.37 -26.80 3.66
C VAL A 25 8.96 -27.44 5.00
N THR A 26 8.54 -28.70 4.96
CA THR A 26 8.39 -29.58 6.12
C THR A 26 9.78 -30.00 6.61
N LEU A 27 9.93 -30.31 7.91
CA LEU A 27 11.19 -30.85 8.40
C LEU A 27 11.53 -32.10 7.58
N PRO A 28 12.76 -32.21 7.03
CA PRO A 28 13.14 -33.41 6.30
C PRO A 28 13.03 -34.62 7.23
N ALA A 29 12.52 -35.75 6.70
CA ALA A 29 12.44 -36.99 7.46
C ALA A 29 13.83 -37.42 7.95
N ARG A 30 13.89 -38.06 9.12
CA ARG A 30 15.13 -38.52 9.75
C ARG A 30 16.01 -39.32 8.79
N ASP A 31 15.41 -40.17 7.96
CA ASP A 31 16.14 -41.01 7.01
C ASP A 31 16.82 -40.19 5.90
N ALA A 32 16.23 -39.06 5.47
CA ALA A 32 16.84 -38.15 4.50
C ALA A 32 18.05 -37.37 5.07
N LEU A 33 18.14 -37.25 6.40
CA LEU A 33 19.33 -36.71 7.08
C LEU A 33 20.43 -37.76 7.24
N LEU A 34 20.06 -39.05 7.22
CA LEU A 34 20.95 -40.20 7.41
C LEU A 34 21.45 -40.82 6.09
N ASP A 35 20.75 -40.60 4.97
CA ASP A 35 21.17 -41.07 3.64
C ASP A 35 22.49 -40.44 3.15
N ASP A 36 22.95 -39.36 3.79
CA ASP A 36 24.26 -38.74 3.54
C ASP A 36 25.39 -39.29 4.45
N VAL A 37 25.12 -40.34 5.24
CA VAL A 37 26.08 -40.83 6.25
C VAL A 37 26.81 -42.08 5.78
N GLY A 38 27.94 -41.84 5.13
CA GLY A 38 29.13 -42.68 5.25
C GLY A 38 30.07 -42.18 6.35
N ILE A 39 29.58 -41.84 7.55
CA ILE A 39 30.45 -41.49 8.69
C ILE A 39 29.91 -42.15 9.96
N GLY A 40 30.48 -43.32 10.27
CA GLY A 40 30.27 -44.00 11.54
C GLY A 40 30.84 -43.22 12.73
N ASP A 41 30.49 -43.69 13.93
CA ASP A 41 30.62 -43.12 15.28
C ASP A 41 32.05 -42.77 15.79
N SER A 42 32.95 -42.36 14.89
CA SER A 42 34.32 -41.94 15.20
C SER A 42 34.80 -40.88 14.20
N ALA A 43 34.03 -39.82 14.02
CA ALA A 43 34.48 -38.68 13.21
C ALA A 43 35.48 -37.82 14.00
N PRO A 44 36.73 -37.65 13.56
CA PRO A 44 37.56 -36.56 14.06
C PRO A 44 36.82 -35.26 13.76
N GLU A 45 36.94 -34.26 14.65
CA GLU A 45 36.38 -32.91 14.53
C GLU A 45 36.33 -32.47 13.05
N ALA A 46 35.15 -32.60 12.45
CA ALA A 46 35.00 -32.51 11.01
C ALA A 46 35.47 -31.12 10.59
N ALA A 47 36.46 -31.09 9.69
CA ALA A 47 36.96 -29.84 9.12
C ALA A 47 35.76 -28.98 8.68
N PRO A 48 35.78 -27.65 8.95
CA PRO A 48 34.64 -26.80 8.65
C PRO A 48 34.23 -27.00 7.19
N PRO A 49 32.92 -27.09 6.90
CA PRO A 49 32.44 -27.32 5.54
C PRO A 49 33.07 -26.29 4.61
N HIS A 50 33.79 -26.78 3.59
CA HIS A 50 34.41 -25.93 2.58
C HIS A 50 33.31 -25.34 1.69
N HIS A 51 32.77 -24.21 2.12
CA HIS A 51 31.82 -23.42 1.33
C HIS A 51 32.52 -22.89 0.07
N ARG A 52 31.90 -23.12 -1.10
CA ARG A 52 32.39 -22.68 -2.41
C ARG A 52 31.73 -21.39 -2.86
N LEU A 53 30.49 -21.13 -2.41
CA LEU A 53 29.77 -19.92 -2.76
C LEU A 53 30.38 -18.66 -2.14
N PRO A 54 30.41 -17.53 -2.88
CA PRO A 54 30.90 -16.28 -2.35
C PRO A 54 29.96 -15.74 -1.26
N GLN A 55 30.54 -15.12 -0.24
CA GLN A 55 29.78 -14.35 0.74
C GLN A 55 29.36 -13.00 0.14
N ILE A 56 28.09 -12.64 0.33
CA ILE A 56 27.60 -11.36 -0.20
C ILE A 56 28.28 -10.19 0.50
N ALA A 57 28.70 -9.20 -0.29
CA ALA A 57 29.19 -7.94 0.25
C ALA A 57 28.00 -7.14 0.81
N LEU A 58 28.16 -6.65 2.04
CA LEU A 58 27.17 -5.81 2.72
C LEU A 58 27.71 -4.37 2.82
N PRO A 59 26.83 -3.36 2.93
CA PRO A 59 27.25 -1.97 3.07
C PRO A 59 28.26 -1.79 4.19
N ASP A 60 29.35 -1.07 3.95
CA ASP A 60 30.40 -0.86 4.94
C ASP A 60 30.09 0.32 5.88
N ASN A 61 28.96 0.20 6.58
CA ASN A 61 28.52 1.16 7.60
C ASN A 61 28.20 0.40 8.89
N VAL A 62 29.03 0.58 9.91
CA VAL A 62 28.92 -0.14 11.20
C VAL A 62 27.61 0.15 11.91
N VAL A 63 27.13 1.40 11.84
CA VAL A 63 25.85 1.82 12.48
C VAL A 63 24.68 1.13 11.80
N LEU A 64 24.68 1.11 10.46
CA LEU A 64 23.66 0.42 9.68
C LEU A 64 23.67 -1.10 9.92
N LYS A 65 24.86 -1.73 9.93
CA LYS A 65 25.01 -3.15 10.27
C LYS A 65 24.40 -3.45 11.65
N GLY A 66 24.69 -2.62 12.67
CA GLY A 66 24.12 -2.77 14.00
C GLY A 66 22.61 -2.60 14.05
N ALA A 67 22.05 -1.62 13.33
CA ALA A 67 20.61 -1.40 13.25
C ALA A 67 19.88 -2.57 12.56
N VAL A 68 20.44 -3.13 11.49
CA VAL A 68 19.90 -4.33 10.82
C VAL A 68 19.93 -5.55 11.74
N GLN A 69 21.03 -5.78 12.45
CA GLN A 69 21.14 -6.90 13.39
C GLN A 69 20.11 -6.76 14.53
N THR A 70 19.96 -5.55 15.06
CA THR A 70 18.94 -5.24 16.07
C THR A 70 17.54 -5.51 15.53
N LEU A 71 17.24 -5.12 14.28
CA LEU A 71 15.95 -5.41 13.64
C LEU A 71 15.70 -6.92 13.53
N VAL A 72 16.70 -7.70 13.13
CA VAL A 72 16.62 -9.16 13.01
C VAL A 72 16.32 -9.80 14.36
N GLU A 73 17.02 -9.39 15.41
CA GLU A 73 16.77 -9.85 16.78
C GLU A 73 15.38 -9.45 17.28
N GLN A 74 14.96 -8.21 17.04
CA GLN A 74 13.64 -7.73 17.42
C GLN A 74 12.54 -8.51 16.71
N LYS A 75 12.67 -8.78 15.40
CA LYS A 75 11.71 -9.61 14.66
C LYS A 75 11.63 -11.03 15.24
N SER A 76 12.76 -11.65 15.53
CA SER A 76 12.81 -12.99 16.15
C SER A 76 12.07 -13.03 17.49
N ARG A 77 12.29 -12.02 18.35
CA ARG A 77 11.56 -11.89 19.63
C ARG A 77 10.07 -11.65 19.42
N LEU A 78 9.69 -10.81 18.45
CA LEU A 78 8.29 -10.57 18.12
C LEU A 78 7.59 -11.85 17.65
N ASP A 79 8.24 -12.67 16.81
CA ASP A 79 7.70 -13.96 16.37
C ASP A 79 7.46 -14.92 17.53
N ALA A 80 8.43 -15.02 18.46
CA ALA A 80 8.34 -15.89 19.63
C ALA A 80 7.22 -15.45 20.60
N LEU A 81 7.06 -14.15 20.82
CA LEU A 81 5.99 -13.62 21.67
C LEU A 81 4.62 -13.74 21.00
N ALA A 82 4.55 -13.50 19.68
CA ALA A 82 3.32 -13.60 18.91
C ALA A 82 2.84 -15.05 18.80
N SER A 83 3.73 -16.04 18.63
CA SER A 83 3.37 -17.47 18.60
C SER A 83 2.78 -17.96 19.92
N GLN A 84 3.15 -17.32 21.04
CA GLN A 84 2.59 -17.57 22.37
C GLN A 84 1.29 -16.78 22.65
N GLY A 85 0.80 -16.00 21.68
CA GLY A 85 -0.41 -15.17 21.84
C GLY A 85 -0.23 -13.92 22.72
N GLN A 86 0.99 -13.61 23.16
CA GLN A 86 1.25 -12.53 24.11
C GLN A 86 1.14 -11.12 23.50
N LEU A 87 1.13 -11.03 22.16
CA LEU A 87 1.03 -9.76 21.42
C LEU A 87 -0.33 -9.54 20.76
N ALA A 88 -1.35 -10.31 21.14
CA ALA A 88 -2.70 -10.17 20.59
C ALA A 88 -3.24 -8.74 20.79
N GLY A 89 -3.63 -8.09 19.69
CA GLY A 89 -4.13 -6.71 19.70
C GLY A 89 -3.07 -5.61 19.88
N LEU A 90 -1.80 -5.97 20.11
CA LEU A 90 -0.69 -5.01 20.23
C LEU A 90 0.08 -4.82 18.92
N LEU A 91 0.09 -5.83 18.05
CA LEU A 91 0.70 -5.74 16.73
C LEU A 91 -0.20 -5.00 15.74
N PRO A 92 0.39 -4.29 14.77
CA PRO A 92 -0.34 -3.77 13.63
C PRO A 92 -1.19 -4.87 12.96
N PRO A 93 -2.48 -4.63 12.67
CA PRO A 93 -3.36 -5.64 12.12
C PRO A 93 -2.88 -6.19 10.77
N GLU A 94 -2.21 -5.37 9.96
CA GLU A 94 -1.61 -5.78 8.70
C GLU A 94 -0.49 -6.82 8.84
N TRP A 95 0.08 -6.99 10.04
CA TRP A 95 1.15 -7.95 10.31
C TRP A 95 0.63 -9.33 10.73
N GLN A 96 -0.67 -9.48 10.97
CA GLN A 96 -1.25 -10.73 11.42
C GLN A 96 -0.98 -11.83 10.39
N GLY A 97 -0.36 -12.92 10.85
CA GLY A 97 -0.08 -14.09 10.02
C GLY A 97 -1.28 -15.02 9.86
N ASN A 98 -1.13 -15.97 8.93
CA ASN A 98 -2.21 -16.85 8.49
C ASN A 98 -2.26 -18.11 9.37
N GLY A 99 -2.64 -18.02 10.64
CA GLY A 99 -2.85 -19.15 11.57
C GLY A 99 -1.61 -19.99 11.92
N VAL A 100 -0.93 -20.54 10.91
CA VAL A 100 0.34 -21.28 10.96
C VAL A 100 1.54 -20.36 11.25
N ARG A 101 1.41 -19.07 10.98
CA ARG A 101 2.47 -18.06 11.19
C ARG A 101 1.97 -16.98 12.13
N ALA A 102 2.83 -16.56 13.05
CA ALA A 102 2.49 -15.51 14.00
C ALA A 102 2.50 -14.11 13.37
N ILE A 103 3.53 -13.81 12.57
CA ILE A 103 3.70 -12.53 11.87
C ILE A 103 3.96 -12.78 10.39
N GLU A 104 3.16 -12.18 9.51
CA GLU A 104 3.39 -12.31 8.07
C GLU A 104 4.61 -11.48 7.64
N LEU A 105 5.61 -12.18 7.11
CA LEU A 105 6.92 -11.57 6.81
C LEU A 105 6.82 -10.50 5.72
N SER A 106 5.97 -10.69 4.71
CA SER A 106 5.84 -9.73 3.60
C SER A 106 5.27 -8.38 4.05
N THR A 107 4.24 -8.39 4.89
CA THR A 107 3.62 -7.18 5.43
C THR A 107 4.48 -6.54 6.53
N PHE A 108 5.21 -7.33 7.31
CA PHE A 108 6.23 -6.84 8.23
C PHE A 108 7.31 -6.03 7.48
N ILE A 109 7.90 -6.61 6.43
CA ILE A 109 8.93 -5.93 5.62
C ILE A 109 8.38 -4.63 5.03
N GLN A 110 7.17 -4.67 4.45
CA GLN A 110 6.53 -3.48 3.90
C GLN A 110 6.22 -2.42 4.97
N GLY A 111 5.90 -2.83 6.21
CA GLY A 111 5.67 -1.93 7.33
C GLY A 111 6.95 -1.28 7.86
N VAL A 112 8.07 -2.01 7.82
CA VAL A 112 9.37 -1.52 8.32
C VAL A 112 10.13 -0.71 7.26
N LEU A 113 10.08 -1.12 6.00
CA LEU A 113 10.78 -0.51 4.86
C LEU A 113 9.80 0.25 3.96
N PRO A 114 9.50 1.53 4.25
CA PRO A 114 8.59 2.32 3.41
C PRO A 114 9.17 2.46 2.00
N PHE A 115 8.27 2.51 1.00
CA PHE A 115 8.60 2.68 -0.43
C PHE A 115 9.52 1.61 -1.04
N LEU A 116 9.71 0.47 -0.36
CA LEU A 116 10.30 -0.71 -0.99
C LEU A 116 9.38 -1.18 -2.12
N GLN A 117 9.93 -1.31 -3.34
CA GLN A 117 9.20 -1.77 -4.52
C GLN A 117 9.66 -3.18 -4.90
N PRO A 118 8.94 -4.25 -4.49
CA PRO A 118 9.37 -5.64 -4.76
C PRO A 118 9.28 -6.04 -6.25
N GLY A 119 8.67 -5.20 -7.08
CA GLY A 119 8.55 -5.40 -8.53
C GLY A 119 9.82 -5.03 -9.30
N GLU A 120 10.66 -4.16 -8.74
CA GLU A 120 11.97 -3.79 -9.32
C GLU A 120 13.03 -4.79 -8.86
N ARG A 121 12.96 -6.00 -9.42
CA ARG A 121 13.91 -7.08 -9.12
C ARG A 121 15.15 -6.95 -9.98
N GLY A 122 16.30 -6.92 -9.34
CA GLY A 122 17.60 -7.01 -9.97
C GLY A 122 18.01 -8.44 -10.24
N GLU A 123 19.33 -8.64 -10.34
CA GLU A 123 19.94 -9.94 -10.59
C GLU A 123 19.67 -10.94 -9.44
N THR A 124 19.49 -12.20 -9.83
CA THR A 124 19.39 -13.33 -8.91
C THR A 124 20.64 -14.20 -9.04
N ALA A 125 21.36 -14.39 -7.93
CA ALA A 125 22.57 -15.21 -7.89
C ALA A 125 22.62 -16.12 -6.66
N ALA A 126 23.33 -17.24 -6.77
CA ALA A 126 23.64 -18.08 -5.61
C ALA A 126 24.75 -17.41 -4.79
N ALA A 127 24.48 -17.17 -3.50
CA ALA A 127 25.43 -16.51 -2.60
C ALA A 127 25.19 -16.95 -1.14
N ARG A 128 26.16 -16.66 -0.28
CA ARG A 128 26.01 -16.82 1.17
C ARG A 128 25.62 -15.50 1.83
N LEU A 129 24.53 -15.54 2.60
CA LEU A 129 24.04 -14.42 3.40
C LEU A 129 24.46 -14.58 4.87
N PRO A 130 24.97 -13.53 5.53
CA PRO A 130 25.20 -13.57 6.97
C PRO A 130 23.88 -13.70 7.74
N VAL A 131 23.70 -14.75 8.55
CA VAL A 131 22.39 -15.06 9.18
C VAL A 131 21.86 -13.92 10.07
N ARG A 132 22.78 -13.10 10.60
CA ARG A 132 22.50 -11.93 11.43
C ARG A 132 21.85 -10.77 10.67
N HIS A 133 21.81 -10.84 9.34
CA HIS A 133 21.19 -9.84 8.46
C HIS A 133 19.96 -10.40 7.71
N VAL A 134 19.56 -11.64 8.01
CA VAL A 134 18.46 -12.32 7.33
C VAL A 134 17.26 -12.44 8.26
N LEU A 135 16.15 -11.83 7.85
CA LEU A 135 14.85 -11.98 8.48
C LEU A 135 14.19 -13.28 8.03
N GLY A 136 13.65 -14.03 8.99
CA GLY A 136 12.97 -15.29 8.78
C GLY A 136 11.59 -15.32 9.44
N ASP A 137 11.08 -16.52 9.61
CA ASP A 137 9.89 -16.84 10.39
C ASP A 137 10.25 -17.90 11.44
N ASP A 138 10.38 -17.43 12.67
CA ASP A 138 10.82 -18.23 13.82
C ASP A 138 9.63 -18.84 14.58
N SER A 139 8.39 -18.68 14.08
CA SER A 139 7.17 -19.09 14.79
C SER A 139 6.72 -20.52 14.53
N ARG A 140 7.21 -21.17 13.46
CA ARG A 140 6.72 -22.49 13.02
C ARG A 140 7.40 -23.67 13.73
N TRP A 141 8.72 -23.62 13.82
CA TRP A 141 9.57 -24.62 14.48
C TRP A 141 10.93 -23.98 14.80
N GLY A 142 11.58 -24.47 15.83
CA GLY A 142 12.87 -23.99 16.30
C GLY A 142 13.80 -25.10 16.76
N LEU A 143 14.86 -24.72 17.46
CA LEU A 143 15.86 -25.64 17.99
C LEU A 143 15.26 -26.78 18.86
N PRO A 144 14.26 -26.55 19.73
CA PRO A 144 13.67 -27.61 20.56
C PRO A 144 12.92 -28.69 19.76
N ASP A 145 12.49 -28.39 18.54
CA ASP A 145 11.68 -29.30 17.71
C ASP A 145 12.54 -30.25 16.86
N VAL A 146 13.87 -30.11 16.93
CA VAL A 146 14.82 -30.82 16.06
C VAL A 146 15.65 -31.81 16.88
N ALA A 147 15.49 -33.10 16.57
CA ALA A 147 16.21 -34.18 17.25
C ALA A 147 17.73 -34.15 17.02
N GLU A 148 18.17 -33.79 15.81
CA GLU A 148 19.59 -33.71 15.45
C GLU A 148 19.96 -32.31 14.88
N PRO A 149 20.12 -31.29 15.75
CA PRO A 149 20.31 -29.91 15.29
C PRO A 149 21.56 -29.68 14.44
N LYS A 150 22.65 -30.39 14.74
CA LYS A 150 23.92 -30.25 14.01
C LYS A 150 23.81 -30.82 12.59
N SER A 151 23.24 -32.01 12.44
CA SER A 151 23.00 -32.66 11.14
C SER A 151 22.10 -31.79 10.26
N LEU A 152 20.99 -31.31 10.82
CA LEU A 152 20.08 -30.42 10.11
C LEU A 152 20.75 -29.08 9.76
N ALA A 153 21.54 -28.48 10.66
CA ALA A 153 22.24 -27.24 10.36
C ALA A 153 23.26 -27.41 9.23
N TRP A 154 23.99 -28.52 9.20
CA TRP A 154 24.89 -28.85 8.10
C TRP A 154 24.13 -28.97 6.77
N TYR A 155 23.02 -29.70 6.75
CA TYR A 155 22.16 -29.87 5.56
C TYR A 155 21.56 -28.53 5.08
N LEU A 156 21.07 -27.70 5.99
CA LEU A 156 20.43 -26.42 5.69
C LEU A 156 21.42 -25.32 5.31
N ALA A 157 22.67 -25.40 5.76
CA ALA A 157 23.73 -24.45 5.43
C ALA A 157 24.50 -24.83 4.15
N SER A 158 24.25 -26.01 3.56
CA SER A 158 24.89 -26.49 2.33
C SER A 158 24.66 -25.55 1.15
N ASP A 159 25.68 -25.38 0.32
CA ASP A 159 25.63 -24.55 -0.90
C ASP A 159 24.59 -25.06 -1.91
N GLU A 160 24.24 -26.34 -1.86
CA GLU A 160 23.19 -26.94 -2.69
C GLU A 160 21.82 -26.30 -2.47
N ARG A 161 21.58 -25.69 -1.31
CA ARG A 161 20.33 -24.99 -1.00
C ARG A 161 20.15 -23.73 -1.86
N ALA A 162 21.21 -23.23 -2.50
CA ALA A 162 21.14 -22.12 -3.45
C ALA A 162 20.95 -22.55 -4.92
N THR A 163 20.79 -23.86 -5.19
CA THR A 163 20.63 -24.37 -6.56
C THR A 163 19.17 -24.24 -7.02
N ALA A 164 18.96 -23.63 -8.20
CA ALA A 164 17.62 -23.48 -8.78
C ALA A 164 16.99 -24.85 -9.05
N GLY A 165 15.72 -25.03 -8.65
CA GLY A 165 15.00 -26.29 -8.86
C GLY A 165 15.55 -27.49 -8.08
N GLY A 166 16.48 -27.26 -7.14
CA GLY A 166 16.96 -28.29 -6.23
C GLY A 166 15.91 -28.69 -5.20
N ARG A 167 16.22 -29.71 -4.39
CA ARG A 167 15.39 -30.06 -3.24
C ARG A 167 15.60 -29.06 -2.12
N ASP A 168 14.51 -28.68 -1.47
CA ASP A 168 14.46 -27.74 -0.35
C ASP A 168 15.26 -26.45 -0.63
N VAL A 169 14.87 -25.67 -1.65
CA VAL A 169 15.61 -24.47 -2.05
C VAL A 169 15.50 -23.38 -0.97
N ALA A 170 16.56 -22.57 -0.84
CA ALA A 170 16.56 -21.34 -0.06
C ALA A 170 16.55 -20.16 -1.04
N GLU A 171 15.50 -19.35 -0.99
CA GLU A 171 15.40 -18.13 -1.77
C GLU A 171 15.25 -16.93 -0.85
N ALA A 172 15.95 -15.84 -1.15
CA ALA A 172 15.94 -14.63 -0.35
C ALA A 172 15.92 -13.38 -1.24
N PHE A 173 15.30 -12.33 -0.72
CA PHE A 173 15.48 -10.98 -1.25
C PHE A 173 16.50 -10.23 -0.40
N LEU A 174 17.33 -9.41 -1.04
CA LEU A 174 18.30 -8.55 -0.37
C LEU A 174 18.14 -7.11 -0.86
N VAL A 175 17.93 -6.19 0.08
CA VAL A 175 18.08 -4.76 -0.20
C VAL A 175 19.55 -4.40 -0.04
N GLY A 176 20.28 -4.36 -1.15
CA GLY A 176 21.74 -4.15 -1.16
C GLY A 176 22.16 -2.87 -0.43
N ALA A 177 21.42 -1.78 -0.63
CA ALA A 177 21.70 -0.48 0.00
C ALA A 177 21.59 -0.49 1.54
N LEU A 178 20.74 -1.36 2.09
CA LEU A 178 20.50 -1.49 3.53
C LEU A 178 21.29 -2.63 4.16
N GLY A 179 21.67 -3.64 3.37
CA GLY A 179 22.29 -4.86 3.88
C GLY A 179 21.32 -5.75 4.67
N VAL A 180 20.01 -5.61 4.46
CA VAL A 180 18.96 -6.44 5.06
C VAL A 180 18.37 -7.40 4.03
N ALA A 181 18.27 -8.67 4.40
CA ALA A 181 17.66 -9.71 3.59
C ALA A 181 16.49 -10.36 4.31
N TRP A 182 15.62 -11.03 3.55
CA TRP A 182 14.58 -11.88 4.11
C TRP A 182 14.31 -13.09 3.23
N MET A 183 13.97 -14.20 3.87
CA MET A 183 13.68 -15.45 3.20
C MET A 183 12.30 -15.40 2.51
N GLN A 184 12.26 -15.84 1.25
CA GLN A 184 11.02 -16.16 0.54
C GLN A 184 10.67 -17.64 0.75
N GLU A 185 11.63 -18.51 0.45
CA GLU A 185 11.57 -19.95 0.64
C GLU A 185 12.52 -20.39 1.76
N GLY A 186 12.12 -21.38 2.57
CA GLY A 186 12.91 -21.81 3.72
C GLY A 186 12.92 -20.80 4.89
N ARG A 187 11.78 -20.14 5.15
CA ARG A 187 11.69 -19.01 6.11
C ARG A 187 12.20 -19.30 7.53
N SER A 188 12.03 -20.52 8.05
CA SER A 188 12.49 -20.90 9.40
C SER A 188 13.98 -21.22 9.48
N ARG A 189 14.67 -21.35 8.35
CA ARG A 189 16.11 -21.68 8.29
C ARG A 189 16.98 -20.60 8.92
N ALA A 190 16.64 -19.33 8.69
CA ALA A 190 17.44 -18.20 9.17
C ALA A 190 17.51 -18.16 10.71
N GLY A 191 16.37 -18.31 11.39
CA GLY A 191 16.31 -18.39 12.85
C GLY A 191 16.99 -19.63 13.41
N PHE A 192 16.71 -20.79 12.82
CA PHE A 192 17.33 -22.05 13.25
C PHE A 192 18.86 -22.03 13.13
N LEU A 193 19.40 -21.63 11.98
CA LEU A 193 20.86 -21.57 11.75
C LEU A 193 21.52 -20.57 12.71
N ARG A 194 20.86 -19.44 13.00
CA ARG A 194 21.33 -18.48 14.01
C ARG A 194 21.35 -19.09 15.41
N ALA A 195 20.31 -19.83 15.80
CA ALA A 195 20.23 -20.48 17.11
C ALA A 195 21.30 -21.58 17.30
N VAL A 196 21.70 -22.26 16.22
CA VAL A 196 22.79 -23.25 16.22
C VAL A 196 24.18 -22.59 16.20
N GLY A 197 24.27 -21.29 15.91
CA GLY A 197 25.53 -20.55 15.86
C GLY A 197 26.24 -20.58 14.50
N GLN A 198 25.51 -20.78 13.41
CA GLN A 198 26.05 -20.67 12.05
C GLN A 198 26.19 -19.20 11.65
N ASP A 199 27.29 -18.82 11.00
CA ASP A 199 27.53 -17.42 10.61
C ASP A 199 26.82 -17.02 9.32
N SER A 200 26.59 -17.99 8.43
CA SER A 200 26.03 -17.75 7.09
C SER A 200 25.13 -18.88 6.61
N LEU A 201 24.24 -18.56 5.66
CA LEU A 201 23.38 -19.51 4.97
C LEU A 201 23.49 -19.33 3.46
N ALA A 202 23.44 -20.42 2.69
CA ALA A 202 23.40 -20.37 1.23
C ALA A 202 21.97 -20.15 0.73
N ALA A 203 21.79 -19.22 -0.20
CA ALA A 203 20.49 -18.97 -0.83
C ALA A 203 20.65 -18.43 -2.25
N ARG A 204 19.56 -18.54 -3.02
CA ARG A 204 19.34 -17.74 -4.23
C ARG A 204 18.91 -16.36 -3.80
N VAL A 205 19.81 -15.39 -3.98
CA VAL A 205 19.59 -14.02 -3.55
C VAL A 205 19.17 -13.19 -4.74
N THR A 206 17.99 -12.61 -4.67
CA THR A 206 17.51 -11.61 -5.64
C THR A 206 17.71 -10.22 -5.06
N MET A 207 18.48 -9.38 -5.77
CA MET A 207 18.76 -8.02 -5.36
C MET A 207 17.54 -7.12 -5.57
N LEU A 208 17.24 -6.26 -4.60
CA LEU A 208 16.17 -5.29 -4.67
C LEU A 208 16.73 -3.86 -4.56
N GLY A 209 16.14 -2.97 -5.36
CA GLY A 209 16.36 -1.54 -5.26
C GLY A 209 15.72 -0.96 -4.00
N TYR A 210 16.27 0.14 -3.51
CA TYR A 210 15.69 0.93 -2.44
C TYR A 210 15.97 2.42 -2.67
N PRO A 211 15.03 3.33 -2.31
CA PRO A 211 15.24 4.76 -2.49
C PRO A 211 16.52 5.24 -1.80
N ALA A 212 17.17 6.23 -2.41
CA ALA A 212 18.31 6.89 -1.80
C ALA A 212 17.88 7.61 -0.51
N ALA A 213 18.74 7.61 0.51
CA ALA A 213 18.43 8.24 1.80
C ALA A 213 18.05 9.73 1.66
N THR A 214 18.64 10.44 0.69
CA THR A 214 18.36 11.86 0.39
C THR A 214 16.97 12.11 -0.19
N GLU A 215 16.31 11.08 -0.71
CA GLU A 215 14.94 11.18 -1.25
C GLU A 215 13.87 10.93 -0.19
N LEU A 216 14.27 10.41 0.97
CA LEU A 216 13.39 10.10 2.08
C LEU A 216 13.47 11.19 3.14
N ALA A 217 12.33 11.56 3.70
CA ALA A 217 12.24 12.49 4.82
C ALA A 217 11.23 11.98 5.85
N LEU A 218 11.58 12.09 7.13
CA LEU A 218 10.75 11.67 8.24
C LEU A 218 10.14 12.88 8.94
N TYR A 219 8.84 12.80 9.22
CA TYR A 219 8.12 13.86 9.89
C TYR A 219 7.33 13.34 11.08
N SER A 220 7.43 14.04 12.21
CA SER A 220 6.60 13.83 13.38
C SER A 220 5.33 14.68 13.27
N VAL A 221 4.18 14.04 13.42
CA VAL A 221 2.87 14.69 13.32
C VAL A 221 1.95 14.26 14.45
N VAL A 222 0.96 15.12 14.76
CA VAL A 222 -0.19 14.74 15.58
C VAL A 222 -1.41 14.78 14.66
N ALA A 223 -1.92 13.60 14.30
CA ALA A 223 -3.11 13.45 13.46
C ALA A 223 -4.24 12.84 14.28
N HIS A 224 -5.40 13.49 14.30
CA HIS A 224 -6.56 13.09 15.12
C HIS A 224 -6.21 12.84 16.61
N GLY A 225 -5.34 13.68 17.17
CA GLY A 225 -4.89 13.56 18.56
C GLY A 225 -3.88 12.44 18.84
N GLN A 226 -3.44 11.69 17.82
CA GLN A 226 -2.44 10.63 17.96
C GLN A 226 -1.11 11.06 17.34
N SER A 227 -0.02 10.83 18.08
CA SER A 227 1.35 11.01 17.56
C SER A 227 1.66 9.94 16.54
N GLN A 228 2.08 10.34 15.35
CA GLN A 228 2.49 9.45 14.26
C GLN A 228 3.81 9.95 13.64
N VAL A 229 4.50 9.04 12.94
CA VAL A 229 5.65 9.40 12.10
C VAL A 229 5.29 9.08 10.66
N TRP A 230 5.45 10.06 9.79
CA TRP A 230 5.20 9.94 8.35
C TRP A 230 6.52 9.96 7.59
N CYS A 231 6.63 9.10 6.58
CA CYS A 231 7.76 9.07 5.66
C CYS A 231 7.33 9.63 4.32
N VAL A 232 8.09 10.57 3.77
CA VAL A 232 7.86 11.20 2.47
C VAL A 232 8.99 10.83 1.52
N HIS A 233 8.63 10.33 0.33
CA HIS A 233 9.54 10.05 -0.77
C HIS A 233 9.41 11.12 -1.86
N GLY A 234 10.55 11.69 -2.27
CA GLY A 234 10.63 12.63 -3.39
C GLY A 234 9.79 13.90 -3.22
N ARG A 235 9.55 14.34 -1.96
CA ARG A 235 8.66 15.46 -1.60
C ARG A 235 7.23 15.35 -2.13
N ARG A 236 6.79 14.15 -2.51
CA ARG A 236 5.53 13.92 -3.21
C ARG A 236 4.72 12.81 -2.59
N ARG A 237 5.30 11.62 -2.45
CA ARG A 237 4.57 10.44 -1.96
C ARG A 237 4.75 10.35 -0.47
N MET A 238 3.69 10.18 0.28
CA MET A 238 3.72 10.09 1.74
C MET A 238 3.08 8.79 2.19
N ARG A 239 3.67 8.18 3.22
CA ARG A 239 3.15 7.00 3.89
C ARG A 239 3.35 7.08 5.40
N PRO A 240 2.34 6.75 6.22
CA PRO A 240 2.52 6.61 7.67
C PRO A 240 3.40 5.38 7.98
N LEU A 241 4.32 5.55 8.93
CA LEU A 241 5.10 4.44 9.47
C LEU A 241 4.27 3.71 10.51
N VAL A 242 4.05 2.43 10.25
CA VAL A 242 3.22 1.54 11.07
C VAL A 242 3.94 1.17 12.37
N ALA A 243 5.25 0.94 12.28
CA ALA A 243 6.10 0.67 13.41
C ALA A 243 7.31 1.62 13.45
N PRO A 244 7.10 2.90 13.82
CA PRO A 244 8.18 3.89 13.87
C PRO A 244 9.35 3.44 14.76
N TRP A 245 9.08 2.66 15.80
CA TRP A 245 10.11 2.12 16.71
C TRP A 245 11.07 1.11 16.05
N LEU A 246 10.71 0.52 14.91
CA LEU A 246 11.61 -0.32 14.09
C LEU A 246 12.16 0.45 12.90
N SER A 247 11.30 1.19 12.20
CA SER A 247 11.66 1.89 10.96
C SER A 247 12.60 3.07 11.20
N VAL A 248 12.34 3.91 12.22
CA VAL A 248 13.11 5.15 12.42
C VAL A 248 14.58 4.86 12.76
N PRO A 249 14.93 3.95 13.69
CA PRO A 249 16.33 3.61 13.96
C PRO A 249 17.06 3.10 12.72
N LEU A 250 16.40 2.23 11.93
CA LEU A 250 16.97 1.68 10.71
C LEU A 250 17.20 2.75 9.63
N LEU A 251 16.19 3.57 9.34
CA LEU A 251 16.27 4.63 8.34
C LEU A 251 17.29 5.70 8.74
N THR A 252 17.37 6.02 10.04
CA THR A 252 18.38 6.96 10.56
C THR A 252 19.79 6.40 10.38
N ALA A 253 20.00 5.12 10.68
CA ALA A 253 21.29 4.44 10.45
C ALA A 253 21.65 4.35 8.95
N TYR A 254 20.65 4.26 8.07
CA TYR A 254 20.83 4.31 6.62
C TYR A 254 21.23 5.71 6.12
N GLY A 255 20.97 6.76 6.89
CA GLY A 255 21.34 8.15 6.57
C GLY A 255 20.16 9.08 6.33
N VAL A 256 18.92 8.63 6.59
CA VAL A 256 17.74 9.50 6.57
C VAL A 256 17.77 10.40 7.83
N PRO A 257 17.56 11.72 7.71
CA PRO A 257 17.50 12.59 8.88
C PRO A 257 16.42 12.14 9.88
N ALA A 258 16.70 12.37 11.18
CA ALA A 258 15.74 12.09 12.24
C ALA A 258 14.41 12.83 12.00
N PRO A 259 13.28 12.32 12.53
CA PRO A 259 11.98 12.95 12.34
C PRO A 259 11.94 14.42 12.77
N VAL A 260 11.44 15.28 11.89
CA VAL A 260 11.28 16.72 12.14
C VAL A 260 9.80 17.12 12.12
N PRO A 261 9.40 18.29 12.64
CA PRO A 261 8.02 18.75 12.55
C PRO A 261 7.53 18.85 11.10
N TRP A 262 6.23 18.60 10.88
CA TRP A 262 5.61 18.73 9.55
C TRP A 262 5.76 20.16 9.02
N PRO A 263 6.29 20.35 7.80
CA PRO A 263 6.58 21.66 7.27
C PRO A 263 5.30 22.36 6.79
N SER A 264 5.26 23.68 6.95
CA SER A 264 4.16 24.53 6.48
C SER A 264 4.03 24.58 4.94
N ALA A 265 5.08 24.18 4.22
CA ALA A 265 5.05 24.09 2.76
C ALA A 265 4.24 22.89 2.23
N PHE A 266 4.01 21.87 3.07
CA PHE A 266 3.13 20.76 2.71
C PHE A 266 1.68 21.05 3.08
N PRO A 267 0.72 20.35 2.46
CA PRO A 267 -0.69 20.48 2.84
C PRO A 267 -0.90 20.19 4.34
N PRO A 268 -1.91 20.80 4.97
CA PRO A 268 -2.20 20.63 6.39
C PRO A 268 -2.36 19.17 6.79
N VAL A 269 -1.93 18.84 8.01
CA VAL A 269 -1.96 17.47 8.55
C VAL A 269 -3.37 16.87 8.46
N ASP A 270 -4.42 17.64 8.77
CA ASP A 270 -5.80 17.16 8.73
C ASP A 270 -6.27 16.75 7.32
N ALA A 271 -5.95 17.55 6.30
CA ALA A 271 -6.30 17.24 4.91
C ALA A 271 -5.58 15.97 4.42
N VAL A 272 -4.33 15.80 4.84
CA VAL A 272 -3.55 14.61 4.52
C VAL A 272 -4.04 13.38 5.28
N ALA A 273 -4.45 13.54 6.54
CA ALA A 273 -5.03 12.47 7.34
C ALA A 273 -6.39 11.99 6.78
N GLU A 274 -7.22 12.92 6.27
CA GLU A 274 -8.45 12.58 5.57
C GLU A 274 -8.17 11.77 4.29
N ALA A 275 -7.20 12.21 3.48
CA ALA A 275 -6.77 11.47 2.29
C ALA A 275 -6.24 10.06 2.63
N LEU A 276 -5.50 9.92 3.74
CA LEU A 276 -5.05 8.63 4.24
C LEU A 276 -6.22 7.74 4.68
N ALA A 277 -7.23 8.30 5.35
CA ALA A 277 -8.41 7.56 5.77
C ALA A 277 -9.19 7.01 4.56
N THR A 278 -9.33 7.81 3.49
CA THR A 278 -9.91 7.34 2.23
C THR A 278 -9.05 6.25 1.58
N ALA A 279 -7.72 6.43 1.52
CA ALA A 279 -6.81 5.47 0.89
C ALA A 279 -6.76 4.12 1.62
N ARG A 280 -6.92 4.11 2.96
CA ARG A 280 -6.90 2.91 3.79
C ARG A 280 -8.05 1.94 3.46
N GLN A 281 -9.17 2.44 2.93
CA GLN A 281 -10.32 1.60 2.56
C GLN A 281 -9.99 0.58 1.44
N GLY A 282 -8.93 0.81 0.66
CA GLY A 282 -8.52 -0.09 -0.42
C GLY A 282 -7.15 -0.75 -0.27
N ARG A 283 -6.36 -0.42 0.78
CA ARG A 283 -4.98 -0.90 0.94
C ARG A 283 -4.61 -1.07 2.40
N ALA A 284 -3.95 -2.18 2.74
CA ALA A 284 -3.39 -2.44 4.07
C ALA A 284 -2.37 -1.36 4.49
N LEU A 285 -1.65 -0.81 3.51
CA LEU A 285 -0.60 0.18 3.71
C LEU A 285 -0.87 1.38 2.79
N PRO A 286 -1.60 2.41 3.27
CA PRO A 286 -2.02 3.52 2.44
C PRO A 286 -0.84 4.42 2.05
N GLU A 287 -0.85 4.87 0.80
CA GLU A 287 0.09 5.85 0.25
C GLU A 287 -0.71 7.00 -0.35
N VAL A 288 -0.26 8.23 -0.08
CA VAL A 288 -0.91 9.46 -0.54
C VAL A 288 0.07 10.30 -1.35
N ASP A 289 -0.38 10.82 -2.48
CA ASP A 289 0.36 11.81 -3.27
C ASP A 289 -0.03 13.22 -2.78
N LEU A 290 0.91 13.92 -2.14
CA LEU A 290 0.72 15.26 -1.60
C LEU A 290 0.30 16.27 -2.68
N GLY A 291 0.76 16.10 -3.92
CA GLY A 291 0.34 16.97 -5.03
C GLY A 291 -1.15 16.81 -5.37
N LYS A 292 -1.67 15.58 -5.25
CA LYS A 292 -3.11 15.32 -5.44
C LYS A 292 -3.94 15.88 -4.29
N VAL A 293 -3.42 15.87 -3.05
CA VAL A 293 -4.10 16.49 -1.91
C VAL A 293 -4.22 18.00 -2.12
N VAL A 294 -3.13 18.66 -2.55
CA VAL A 294 -3.14 20.10 -2.86
C VAL A 294 -4.12 20.42 -4.00
N ALA A 295 -4.13 19.61 -5.06
CA ALA A 295 -5.08 19.78 -6.16
C ALA A 295 -6.54 19.64 -5.70
N LYS A 296 -6.85 18.60 -4.91
CA LYS A 296 -8.19 18.40 -4.33
C LYS A 296 -8.61 19.58 -3.45
N MET A 297 -7.71 20.07 -2.59
CA MET A 297 -7.99 21.25 -1.75
C MET A 297 -8.27 22.50 -2.59
N ALA A 298 -7.57 22.69 -3.71
CA ALA A 298 -7.80 23.80 -4.63
C ALA A 298 -9.15 23.67 -5.36
N GLU A 299 -9.53 22.44 -5.75
CA GLU A 299 -10.84 22.14 -6.33
C GLU A 299 -11.98 22.39 -5.33
N ASP A 300 -11.82 21.93 -4.09
CA ASP A 300 -12.80 22.15 -3.02
C ASP A 300 -12.98 23.65 -2.73
N ALA A 301 -11.88 24.41 -2.64
CA ALA A 301 -11.91 25.85 -2.47
C ALA A 301 -12.55 26.58 -3.67
N ALA A 302 -12.27 26.13 -4.90
CA ALA A 302 -12.91 26.67 -6.10
C ALA A 302 -14.40 26.30 -6.18
N GLY A 303 -14.81 25.16 -5.63
CA GLY A 303 -16.19 24.72 -5.48
C GLY A 303 -16.98 25.55 -4.46
N GLU A 304 -16.31 26.09 -3.46
CA GLU A 304 -16.86 26.98 -2.42
C GLU A 304 -17.07 28.42 -2.92
N ALA A 305 -16.39 28.82 -4.00
CA ALA A 305 -16.51 30.16 -4.56
C ALA A 305 -17.95 30.45 -5.02
N TRP A 306 -18.47 31.60 -4.60
CA TRP A 306 -19.77 32.11 -5.03
C TRP A 306 -19.65 32.67 -6.45
N GLN A 307 -20.44 32.12 -7.37
CA GLN A 307 -20.54 32.64 -8.73
C GLN A 307 -21.94 33.23 -8.96
N PRO A 308 -22.04 34.37 -9.68
CA PRO A 308 -23.32 34.89 -10.15
C PRO A 308 -23.83 33.98 -11.28
N VAL A 309 -24.99 33.38 -11.08
CA VAL A 309 -25.53 32.33 -11.96
C VAL A 309 -26.95 32.74 -12.37
N SER A 310 -27.27 32.55 -13.65
CA SER A 310 -28.64 32.76 -14.12
C SER A 310 -29.53 31.61 -13.65
N LEU A 311 -30.81 31.88 -13.41
CA LEU A 311 -31.76 30.87 -12.96
C LEU A 311 -31.80 29.64 -13.89
N LEU A 312 -31.53 29.84 -15.18
CA LEU A 312 -31.49 28.80 -16.21
C LEU A 312 -30.27 27.86 -16.13
N GLN A 313 -29.22 28.23 -15.40
CA GLN A 313 -27.99 27.44 -15.24
C GLN A 313 -28.01 26.53 -14.00
N LEU A 314 -29.05 26.62 -13.16
CA LEU A 314 -29.21 25.75 -11.99
C LEU A 314 -29.84 24.42 -12.43
N ASN A 315 -29.03 23.37 -12.54
CA ASN A 315 -29.48 22.03 -12.97
C ASN A 315 -30.52 21.39 -12.00
N THR A 316 -30.59 21.88 -10.76
CA THR A 316 -31.55 21.46 -9.74
C THR A 316 -32.84 22.27 -9.72
N TRP A 317 -32.97 23.32 -10.55
CA TRP A 317 -34.16 24.13 -10.61
C TRP A 317 -35.12 23.57 -11.67
N SER A 318 -36.24 23.01 -11.22
CA SER A 318 -37.37 22.65 -12.08
C SER A 318 -38.43 23.77 -12.01
N PRO A 319 -38.33 24.83 -12.84
CA PRO A 319 -39.36 25.85 -12.86
C PRO A 319 -40.67 25.21 -13.28
N ARG A 320 -41.74 25.48 -12.53
CA ARG A 320 -43.11 25.14 -12.96
C ARG A 320 -43.47 26.08 -14.10
N TRP A 321 -42.98 25.78 -15.30
CA TRP A 321 -43.05 26.65 -16.47
C TRP A 321 -44.46 27.14 -16.76
N HIS A 322 -45.47 26.29 -16.56
CA HIS A 322 -46.89 26.68 -16.68
C HIS A 322 -47.31 27.80 -15.72
N PHE A 323 -46.84 27.77 -14.47
CA PHE A 323 -47.10 28.82 -13.49
C PHE A 323 -46.31 30.08 -13.84
N PHE A 324 -45.03 29.94 -14.20
CA PHE A 324 -44.19 31.09 -14.54
C PHE A 324 -44.67 31.82 -15.80
N LEU A 325 -44.92 31.10 -16.91
CA LEU A 325 -45.51 31.66 -18.12
C LEU A 325 -46.91 32.21 -17.84
N GLY A 326 -47.74 31.49 -17.07
CA GLY A 326 -49.08 31.94 -16.71
C GLY A 326 -49.06 33.27 -15.96
N THR A 327 -48.22 33.42 -14.94
CA THR A 327 -48.19 34.61 -14.07
C THR A 327 -47.39 35.77 -14.66
N PHE A 328 -46.25 35.53 -15.30
CA PHE A 328 -45.38 36.61 -15.80
C PHE A 328 -45.63 37.00 -17.26
N VAL A 329 -46.23 36.12 -18.06
CA VAL A 329 -46.57 36.41 -19.46
C VAL A 329 -48.09 36.44 -19.66
N GLY A 330 -48.80 35.45 -19.14
CA GLY A 330 -50.25 35.31 -19.30
C GLY A 330 -51.04 36.42 -18.61
N VAL A 331 -50.85 36.64 -17.31
CA VAL A 331 -51.58 37.66 -16.53
C VAL A 331 -51.34 39.08 -17.07
N PRO A 332 -50.10 39.53 -17.37
CA PRO A 332 -49.87 40.85 -17.95
C PRO A 332 -50.43 41.00 -19.36
N SER A 333 -50.33 39.96 -20.20
CA SER A 333 -50.94 39.97 -21.54
C SER A 333 -52.46 40.07 -21.47
N LEU A 334 -53.08 39.34 -20.53
CA LEU A 334 -54.52 39.36 -20.34
C LEU A 334 -55.00 40.70 -19.76
N LEU A 335 -54.26 41.30 -18.83
CA LEU A 335 -54.50 42.66 -18.34
C LEU A 335 -54.34 43.71 -19.44
N LEU A 336 -53.35 43.58 -20.32
CA LEU A 336 -53.15 44.49 -21.47
C LEU A 336 -54.27 44.36 -22.50
N VAL A 337 -54.72 43.14 -22.81
CA VAL A 337 -55.87 42.91 -23.69
C VAL A 337 -57.15 43.46 -23.06
N ALA A 338 -57.37 43.25 -21.76
CA ALA A 338 -58.52 43.81 -21.05
C ALA A 338 -58.50 45.35 -21.02
N ALA A 339 -57.33 45.96 -20.83
CA ALA A 339 -57.15 47.41 -20.87
C ALA A 339 -57.38 47.98 -22.29
N ALA A 340 -56.92 47.27 -23.33
CA ALA A 340 -57.16 47.66 -24.72
C ALA A 340 -58.64 47.61 -25.11
N LEU A 341 -59.37 46.59 -24.62
CA LEU A 341 -60.82 46.47 -24.85
C LEU A 341 -61.64 47.52 -24.06
N ALA A 342 -61.14 48.01 -22.94
CA ALA A 342 -61.82 49.00 -22.11
C ALA A 342 -61.65 50.45 -22.58
N LEU A 343 -60.69 50.73 -23.48
CA LEU A 343 -60.35 52.08 -23.96
C LEU A 343 -60.45 52.16 -25.50
N PRO A 344 -61.64 52.47 -26.05
CA PRO A 344 -61.83 52.50 -27.51
C PRO A 344 -61.24 53.79 -28.09
N GLY A 345 -60.00 53.71 -28.59
CA GLY A 345 -59.38 54.78 -29.37
C GLY A 345 -57.85 54.77 -29.36
N ALA A 346 -57.25 54.28 -30.44
CA ALA A 346 -55.86 54.55 -30.88
C ALA A 346 -54.68 54.08 -29.99
N VAL A 347 -54.71 52.87 -29.42
CA VAL A 347 -53.56 52.32 -28.66
C VAL A 347 -53.22 50.86 -29.02
N GLU A 348 -53.61 50.37 -30.20
CA GLU A 348 -53.28 48.99 -30.63
C GLU A 348 -51.77 48.76 -30.79
N ALA A 349 -51.03 49.73 -31.33
CA ALA A 349 -49.58 49.62 -31.49
C ALA A 349 -48.82 49.70 -30.15
N ALA A 350 -49.27 50.55 -29.21
CA ALA A 350 -48.58 50.72 -27.94
C ALA A 350 -48.85 49.55 -26.97
N THR A 351 -50.02 48.91 -27.05
CA THR A 351 -50.33 47.71 -26.26
C THR A 351 -49.55 46.49 -26.75
N VAL A 352 -49.39 46.32 -28.07
CA VAL A 352 -48.52 45.27 -28.65
C VAL A 352 -47.04 45.53 -28.34
N ALA A 353 -46.58 46.78 -28.40
CA ALA A 353 -45.22 47.14 -28.03
C ALA A 353 -44.95 46.93 -26.54
N ALA A 354 -45.91 47.25 -25.66
CA ALA A 354 -45.80 47.02 -24.23
C ALA A 354 -45.78 45.53 -23.87
N SER A 355 -46.60 44.69 -24.51
CA SER A 355 -46.60 43.25 -24.26
C SER A 355 -45.31 42.58 -24.75
N LEU A 356 -44.82 42.95 -25.94
CA LEU A 356 -43.53 42.47 -26.45
C LEU A 356 -42.36 42.98 -25.60
N GLY A 357 -42.39 44.23 -25.14
CA GLY A 357 -41.40 44.79 -24.23
C GLY A 357 -41.39 44.09 -22.86
N PHE A 358 -42.56 43.73 -22.34
CA PHE A 358 -42.66 43.00 -21.06
C PHE A 358 -42.21 41.55 -21.20
N ALA A 359 -42.58 40.86 -22.29
CA ALA A 359 -42.10 39.52 -22.57
C ALA A 359 -40.58 39.49 -22.80
N GLY A 360 -40.04 40.45 -23.57
CA GLY A 360 -38.60 40.62 -23.76
C GLY A 360 -37.87 40.96 -22.46
N GLY A 361 -38.45 41.81 -21.61
CA GLY A 361 -37.92 42.16 -20.30
C GLY A 361 -37.93 40.99 -19.31
N ALA A 362 -38.96 40.15 -19.33
CA ALA A 362 -39.04 38.96 -18.49
C ALA A 362 -38.04 37.88 -18.91
N ILE A 363 -37.85 37.67 -20.22
CA ILE A 363 -36.81 36.78 -20.75
C ILE A 363 -35.41 37.34 -20.43
N GLY A 364 -35.21 38.65 -20.60
CA GLY A 364 -33.99 39.34 -20.21
C GLY A 364 -33.69 39.21 -18.72
N ALA A 365 -34.68 39.38 -17.86
CA ALA A 365 -34.53 39.19 -16.42
C ALA A 365 -34.14 37.75 -16.06
N LEU A 366 -34.71 36.73 -16.72
CA LEU A 366 -34.29 35.33 -16.50
C LEU A 366 -32.87 35.02 -16.95
N ALA A 367 -32.36 35.74 -17.96
CA ALA A 367 -31.01 35.59 -18.48
C ALA A 367 -29.96 36.34 -17.63
N VAL A 368 -30.38 37.34 -16.85
CA VAL A 368 -29.50 38.07 -15.92
C VAL A 368 -29.17 37.18 -14.71
N PRO A 369 -27.93 37.19 -14.21
CA PRO A 369 -27.56 36.40 -13.04
C PRO A 369 -28.08 37.04 -11.74
N TRP A 370 -29.28 36.63 -11.30
CA TRP A 370 -29.92 37.12 -10.07
C TRP A 370 -29.42 36.44 -8.80
N ILE A 371 -28.84 35.24 -8.90
CA ILE A 371 -28.55 34.39 -7.75
C ILE A 371 -27.05 34.11 -7.68
N HIS A 372 -26.49 34.25 -6.48
CA HIS A 372 -25.16 33.73 -6.19
C HIS A 372 -25.32 32.30 -5.67
N ALA A 373 -24.66 31.35 -6.30
CA ALA A 373 -24.62 29.96 -5.86
C ALA A 373 -23.17 29.50 -5.75
N ARG A 374 -22.90 28.60 -4.79
CA ARG A 374 -21.58 27.95 -4.72
C ARG A 374 -21.43 27.01 -5.90
N ARG A 375 -20.26 27.06 -6.55
CA ARG A 375 -19.97 26.28 -7.76
C ARG A 375 -20.21 24.78 -7.61
N LYS A 376 -19.99 24.21 -6.42
CA LYS A 376 -20.27 22.78 -6.12
C LYS A 376 -21.75 22.36 -6.25
N HIS A 377 -22.68 23.32 -6.27
CA HIS A 377 -24.11 23.06 -6.46
C HIS A 377 -24.58 23.34 -7.90
N LEU A 378 -23.65 23.70 -8.79
CA LEU A 378 -23.94 24.02 -10.20
C LEU A 378 -23.56 22.90 -11.18
N SER A 379 -22.67 21.99 -10.76
CA SER A 379 -22.18 20.86 -11.55
C SER A 379 -23.06 19.64 -11.42
#